data_AF-A0A1H9B492-F1
#
_entry.id   AF-A0A1H9B492-F1
#
_cell.length_a   1.000
_cell.length_b   1.000
_cell.length_c   1.000
_cell.angle_alpha   90.00
_cell.angle_beta   90.00
_cell.angle_gamma   90.00
#
_symmetry.space_group_name_H-M   'P 1'
#
loop_
_entity.id
_entity.type
_entity.pdbx_description
1 polymer ?
#
loop_
_entity_poly.entity_id
_entity_poly.type
_entity_poly.pdbx_seq_one_letter_code
_entity_poly.pdbx_strand_id
1 'polypeptide(L)'
;MNEIKSPRLIHTQAGRAIELPSDFELPAQFDQPEAEISVVRAGDQLIIRARPKDAAAAPKTFREVLDRMESIDVEWPDVDEGLLPLDDIKL
;
A
#
# COMPACT_ATOMS: atom_id res chain seq x y z
N MET A 1 -19.58 14.80 -5.82
CA MET A 1 -19.92 13.47 -5.27
C MET A 1 -20.14 12.57 -6.46
N ASN A 2 -19.24 11.61 -6.69
CA ASN A 2 -19.29 10.71 -7.86
C ASN A 2 -20.13 9.49 -7.47
N GLU A 3 -21.40 9.44 -7.90
CA GLU A 3 -22.37 8.40 -7.50
C GLU A 3 -23.02 7.79 -8.75
N ILE A 4 -23.04 6.45 -8.82
CA ILE A 4 -23.75 5.73 -9.88
C ILE A 4 -25.21 5.57 -9.45
N LYS A 5 -26.11 6.32 -10.07
CA LYS A 5 -27.54 6.31 -9.72
C LYS A 5 -28.30 5.06 -10.15
N SER A 6 -27.75 4.27 -11.08
CA SER A 6 -28.44 3.08 -11.63
C SER A 6 -27.44 1.99 -12.04
N PRO A 7 -26.73 1.38 -11.08
CA PRO A 7 -25.83 0.28 -11.39
C PRO A 7 -26.62 -0.95 -11.84
N ARG A 8 -26.10 -1.69 -12.83
CA ARG A 8 -26.65 -2.98 -13.25
C ARG A 8 -25.93 -4.11 -12.53
N LEU A 9 -26.69 -4.95 -11.84
CA LEU A 9 -26.20 -6.20 -11.28
C LEU A 9 -26.37 -7.31 -12.31
N ILE A 10 -25.26 -7.87 -12.78
CA ILE A 10 -25.22 -8.94 -13.76
C ILE A 10 -24.96 -10.26 -13.02
N HIS A 11 -25.70 -11.30 -13.39
CA HIS A 11 -25.46 -12.66 -12.92
C HIS A 11 -24.64 -13.40 -13.98
N THR A 12 -23.49 -13.92 -13.59
CA THR A 12 -22.59 -14.68 -14.46
C THR A 12 -22.57 -16.14 -14.01
N GLN A 13 -22.03 -17.03 -14.85
CA GLN A 13 -21.86 -18.44 -14.46
C GLN A 13 -20.95 -18.62 -13.23
N ALA A 14 -20.03 -17.69 -13.00
CA ALA A 14 -19.07 -17.72 -11.90
C ALA A 14 -19.52 -16.90 -10.67
N GLY A 15 -20.63 -16.16 -10.74
CA GLY A 15 -21.11 -15.35 -9.62
C GLY A 15 -21.94 -14.12 -10.02
N ARG A 16 -21.60 -12.97 -9.43
CA ARG A 16 -22.29 -11.69 -9.64
C ARG A 16 -21.28 -10.59 -9.95
N ALA A 17 -21.65 -9.67 -10.82
CA ALA A 17 -20.84 -8.52 -11.21
C ALA A 17 -21.67 -7.23 -11.17
N ILE A 18 -21.03 -6.11 -10.85
CA ILE A 18 -21.61 -4.77 -10.97
C ILE A 18 -20.95 -4.11 -12.17
N GLU A 19 -21.75 -3.68 -13.13
CA GLU A 19 -21.26 -2.91 -14.27
C GLU A 19 -21.10 -1.44 -13.87
N LEU A 20 -19.89 -0.92 -14.01
CA LEU A 20 -19.59 0.50 -13.83
C LEU A 20 -19.66 1.17 -15.21
N PRO A 21 -20.44 2.24 -15.37
CA PRO A 21 -20.54 2.92 -16.65
C PRO A 21 -19.22 3.63 -16.98
N SER A 22 -18.94 3.84 -18.28
CA SER A 22 -17.65 4.31 -18.77
C SER A 22 -17.31 5.76 -18.39
N ASP A 23 -18.31 6.54 -17.97
CA ASP A 23 -18.15 7.90 -17.44
C ASP A 23 -17.79 7.92 -15.95
N PHE A 24 -17.86 6.77 -15.27
CA PHE A 24 -17.50 6.65 -13.87
C PHE A 24 -15.98 6.50 -13.72
N GLU A 25 -15.34 7.58 -13.30
CA GLU A 25 -13.90 7.57 -13.01
C GLU A 25 -13.58 6.69 -11.80
N LEU A 26 -12.90 5.57 -12.06
CA LEU A 26 -12.36 4.70 -11.03
C LEU A 26 -11.10 5.32 -10.42
N PRO A 27 -10.90 5.21 -9.09
CA PRO A 27 -9.63 5.59 -8.49
C PRO A 27 -8.49 4.76 -9.10
N ALA A 28 -7.33 5.38 -9.32
CA ALA A 28 -6.17 4.76 -9.99
C ALA A 28 -5.72 3.42 -9.39
N GLN A 29 -6.05 3.14 -8.12
CA GLN A 29 -5.74 1.87 -7.46
C GLN A 29 -6.63 0.71 -7.93
N PHE A 30 -7.80 0.98 -8.50
CA PHE A 30 -8.72 -0.02 -9.05
C PHE A 30 -8.46 -0.33 -10.52
N ASP A 31 -7.81 0.58 -11.25
CA ASP A 31 -7.53 0.45 -12.69
C ASP A 31 -6.20 -0.27 -12.98
N GLN A 32 -5.59 -0.88 -11.95
CA GLN A 32 -4.36 -1.65 -12.09
C GLN A 32 -4.70 -3.10 -12.45
N PRO A 33 -3.97 -3.74 -13.39
CA PRO A 33 -4.25 -5.10 -13.84
C PRO A 33 -4.15 -6.17 -12.73
N GLU A 34 -3.46 -5.87 -11.63
CA GLU A 34 -3.32 -6.74 -10.46
C GLU A 34 -3.88 -6.10 -9.18
N ALA A 35 -4.88 -5.22 -9.30
CA ALA A 35 -5.51 -4.61 -8.13
C ALA A 35 -6.17 -5.69 -7.25
N GLU A 36 -5.64 -5.88 -6.04
CA GLU A 36 -6.35 -6.66 -5.03
C GLU A 36 -7.54 -5.85 -4.52
N ILE A 37 -8.72 -6.46 -4.44
CA ILE A 37 -9.93 -5.80 -3.98
C ILE A 37 -10.47 -6.52 -2.76
N SER A 38 -10.76 -5.77 -1.70
CA SER A 38 -11.48 -6.26 -0.54
C SER A 38 -12.92 -5.75 -0.56
N VAL A 39 -13.88 -6.66 -0.29
CA VAL A 39 -15.30 -6.35 -0.23
C VAL A 39 -15.79 -6.65 1.17
N VAL A 40 -16.37 -5.65 1.85
CA VAL A 40 -16.89 -5.79 3.21
C VAL A 40 -18.37 -5.40 3.22
N ARG A 41 -19.21 -6.25 3.84
CA ARG A 41 -20.60 -5.91 4.12
C ARG A 41 -20.69 -5.10 5.41
N ALA A 42 -21.29 -3.92 5.35
CA ALA A 42 -21.57 -3.07 6.50
C ALA A 42 -23.08 -2.79 6.53
N GLY A 43 -23.83 -3.61 7.28
CA GLY A 43 -25.30 -3.57 7.28
C GLY A 43 -25.88 -3.90 5.91
N ASP A 44 -26.54 -2.92 5.31
CA ASP A 44 -27.14 -2.99 3.97
C ASP A 44 -26.24 -2.42 2.86
N GLN A 45 -25.01 -2.03 3.21
CA GLN A 45 -24.03 -1.49 2.27
C GLN A 45 -22.94 -2.51 1.96
N LEU A 46 -22.47 -2.51 0.71
CA LEU A 46 -21.24 -3.17 0.30
C LEU A 46 -20.16 -2.10 0.11
N ILE A 47 -19.07 -2.22 0.84
CA ILE A 47 -17.92 -1.33 0.76
C ILE A 47 -16.80 -2.06 0.03
N ILE A 48 -16.39 -1.52 -1.12
CA ILE A 48 -15.31 -2.05 -1.96
C ILE A 48 -14.07 -1.18 -1.77
N ARG A 49 -12.92 -1.80 -1.46
CA ARG A 49 -11.64 -1.09 -1.28
C ARG A 49 -10.54 -1.76 -2.09
N ALA A 50 -9.76 -0.96 -2.83
CA ALA A 50 -8.50 -1.41 -3.40
C ALA A 50 -7.48 -1.63 -2.27
N ARG A 51 -6.88 -2.81 -2.24
CA ARG A 51 -5.73 -3.13 -1.40
C ARG A 51 -4.49 -2.89 -2.26
N PRO A 52 -3.59 -1.99 -1.85
CA PRO A 52 -2.30 -1.93 -2.50
C PRO A 52 -1.60 -3.28 -2.27
N LYS A 53 -1.00 -3.85 -3.32
CA LYS A 53 -0.17 -5.04 -3.19
C LYS A 53 0.93 -4.74 -2.16
N ASP A 54 0.98 -5.50 -1.07
CA ASP A 54 1.80 -5.19 0.12
C ASP A 54 3.29 -4.95 -0.19
N ALA A 55 3.78 -5.49 -1.31
CA ALA A 55 5.16 -5.32 -1.80
C ALA A 55 5.44 -3.99 -2.53
N ALA A 56 4.43 -3.28 -3.04
CA ALA A 56 4.62 -2.12 -3.94
C ALA A 56 4.17 -0.77 -3.34
N ALA A 57 3.50 -0.76 -2.18
CA ALA A 57 3.12 0.49 -1.53
C ALA A 57 4.35 1.18 -0.93
N ALA A 58 4.56 2.47 -1.23
CA ALA A 58 5.56 3.26 -0.52
C ALA A 58 5.26 3.24 0.99
N PRO A 59 6.28 3.04 1.86
CA PRO A 59 6.08 3.02 3.30
C PRO A 59 5.55 4.38 3.78
N LYS A 60 4.53 4.36 4.63
CA LYS A 60 3.86 5.57 5.14
C LYS A 60 4.45 6.04 6.47
N THR A 61 5.19 5.18 7.15
CA THR A 61 5.80 5.47 8.44
C THR A 61 7.28 5.10 8.43
N PHE A 62 8.07 5.77 9.29
CA PHE A 62 9.48 5.43 9.47
C PHE A 62 9.66 3.98 9.96
N ARG A 63 8.71 3.46 10.75
CA ARG A 63 8.70 2.08 11.20
C ARG A 63 8.58 1.09 10.04
N GLU A 64 7.65 1.33 9.11
CA GLU A 64 7.49 0.50 7.91
C GLU A 64 8.73 0.51 7.00
N VAL A 65 9.52 1.58 7.01
CA VAL A 65 10.81 1.61 6.31
C VAL A 65 11.78 0.62 6.96
N LEU A 66 11.94 0.68 8.29
CA LEU A 66 12.85 -0.20 9.03
C LEU A 66 12.46 -1.67 8.92
N ASP A 67 11.15 -1.97 8.98
CA ASP A 67 10.63 -3.35 8.86
C ASP A 67 10.90 -3.97 7.47
N ARG A 68 11.18 -3.15 6.45
CA ARG A 68 11.50 -3.60 5.09
C ARG A 68 12.99 -3.67 4.79
N MET A 69 13.84 -3.15 5.68
CA MET A 69 15.29 -3.22 5.49
C MET A 69 15.77 -4.64 5.74
N GLU A 70 16.56 -5.18 4.80
CA GLU A 70 17.23 -6.46 5.00
C GLU A 70 18.29 -6.33 6.10
N SER A 71 18.45 -7.40 6.89
CA SER A 71 19.54 -7.48 7.85
C SER A 71 20.87 -7.51 7.10
N ILE A 72 21.74 -6.54 7.39
CA ILE A 72 23.10 -6.53 6.87
C ILE A 72 23.97 -7.35 7.82
N ASP A 73 24.40 -8.52 7.39
CA ASP A 73 25.37 -9.36 8.10
C ASP A 73 26.78 -9.08 7.54
N VAL A 74 27.33 -7.92 7.92
CA VAL A 74 28.70 -7.53 7.60
C VAL A 74 29.44 -7.20 8.88
N GLU A 75 30.73 -7.55 8.90
CA GLU A 75 31.63 -7.07 9.94
C GLU A 75 31.77 -5.55 9.78
N TRP A 76 31.28 -4.80 10.76
CA TRP A 76 31.37 -3.35 10.73
C TRP A 76 32.84 -2.93 10.82
N PRO A 77 33.31 -2.04 9.94
CA PRO A 77 34.67 -1.55 10.01
C PRO A 77 34.90 -0.80 11.32
N ASP A 78 36.12 -0.85 11.83
CA ASP A 78 36.54 0.00 12.94
C ASP A 78 36.60 1.45 12.46
N VAL A 79 35.54 2.21 12.76
CA VAL A 79 35.43 3.63 12.36
C VAL A 79 36.42 4.52 13.11
N ASP A 80 37.01 4.01 14.18
CA ASP A 80 37.98 4.73 15.01
C ASP A 80 39.43 4.37 14.63
N GLU A 81 39.65 3.47 13.67
CA GLU A 81 40.99 3.06 13.23
C GLU A 81 41.75 4.27 12.65
N GLY A 82 42.82 4.67 13.34
CA GLY A 82 43.67 5.79 12.92
C GLY A 82 43.10 7.17 13.23
N LEU A 83 41.97 7.27 13.94
CA LEU A 83 41.52 8.56 14.48
C LEU A 83 42.44 9.01 15.62
N LEU A 84 42.79 10.29 15.61
CA LEU A 84 43.42 10.93 16.75
C LEU A 84 42.44 10.91 17.94
N PRO A 85 42.94 10.84 19.18
CA PRO A 85 42.07 10.97 20.35
C PRO A 85 41.22 12.23 20.22
N LEU A 86 39.94 12.12 20.57
CA LEU A 86 39.03 13.26 20.60
C LEU A 86 39.68 14.36 21.44
N ASP A 87 39.87 15.54 20.86
CA ASP A 87 40.27 16.70 21.65
C ASP A 87 39.19 16.93 22.72
N ASP A 88 39.59 16.98 23.99
CA ASP A 88 38.69 17.31 25.09
C ASP A 88 38.05 18.68 24.82
N ILE A 89 36.82 18.68 24.30
CA ILE A 89 36.04 19.92 24.16
C ILE A 89 35.57 20.30 25.55
N LYS A 90 36.19 21.32 26.14
CA LYS A 90 35.67 21.98 27.34
C LYS A 90 34.40 22.75 26.97
N LEU A 91 33.25 22.21 27.38
CA LEU A 91 31.94 22.87 27.35
C LEU A 91 31.85 23.99 28.40
#